data_AF-A0A382EAH8-F1
#
_entry.id   AF-A0A382EAH8-F1
#
_cell.length_a   1.000
_cell.length_b   1.000
_cell.length_c   1.000
_cell.angle_alpha   90.00
_cell.angle_beta   90.00
_cell.angle_gamma   90.00
#
_symmetry.space_group_name_H-M   'P 1'
#
loop_
_entity.id
_entity.type
_entity.pdbx_description
1 polymer ?
#
loop_
_entity_poly.entity_id
_entity_poly.type
_entity_poly.pdbx_seq_one_letter_code
_entity_poly.pdbx_strand_id
1 'polypeptide(L)'
;MVPLDYGRSFLIGNGPGNEVRFWVESRTRIIDEETGKCKDYIQAGSCKSENTFAEKNLFNQDNYDFLPVFGPDDGIIFRRKAHLTSEYKSCLPVKEMWNGQKYHLIEGQEIKELTSNRTVRQSTYKFDPIVSQTEIWNQKTKLRAIIECPVKTLNTNRKSNFYQIDTGPIALPDLSKHYPRYVDSIQLAFVAFNVPDFADFVIESPTPVGEDETIQVLHYSQLLTLPAENRLYAICV
;
A
#
# COMPACT_ATOMS: atom_id res chain seq x y z
N MET A 1 -7.11 -5.59 -12.50
CA MET A 1 -8.01 -6.17 -11.46
C MET A 1 -9.29 -5.35 -11.44
N VAL A 2 -10.43 -5.86 -10.95
CA VAL A 2 -11.60 -4.98 -10.75
C VAL A 2 -11.31 -4.08 -9.55
N PRO A 3 -11.30 -2.74 -9.70
CA PRO A 3 -11.02 -1.82 -8.60
C PRO A 3 -11.93 -2.05 -7.39
N LEU A 4 -11.36 -2.01 -6.19
CA LEU A 4 -12.16 -1.99 -4.97
C LEU A 4 -12.80 -0.63 -4.72
N ASP A 5 -14.00 -0.65 -4.16
CA ASP A 5 -14.52 0.47 -3.40
C ASP A 5 -13.87 0.45 -2.01
N TYR A 6 -12.77 1.21 -1.90
CA TYR A 6 -12.04 1.36 -0.64
C TYR A 6 -12.91 1.99 0.45
N GLY A 7 -13.92 2.79 0.11
CA GLY A 7 -14.87 3.38 1.06
C GLY A 7 -15.70 2.35 1.84
N ARG A 8 -15.85 1.15 1.26
CA ARG A 8 -16.65 0.04 1.81
C ARG A 8 -15.84 -1.23 2.06
N SER A 9 -14.51 -1.18 1.92
CA SER A 9 -13.65 -2.36 2.05
C SER A 9 -12.91 -2.41 3.39
N PHE A 10 -13.13 -3.50 4.12
CA PHE A 10 -12.62 -3.71 5.47
C PHE A 10 -12.14 -5.15 5.66
N LEU A 11 -11.35 -5.38 6.70
CA LEU A 11 -11.07 -6.71 7.22
C LEU A 11 -11.17 -6.70 8.75
N ILE A 12 -11.44 -7.85 9.34
CA ILE A 12 -11.51 -8.02 10.80
C ILE A 12 -10.74 -9.27 11.23
N GLY A 13 -9.97 -9.18 12.32
CA GLY A 13 -9.31 -10.33 12.93
C GLY A 13 -10.29 -11.27 13.64
N ASN A 14 -9.97 -12.55 13.72
CA ASN A 14 -10.81 -13.59 14.35
C ASN A 14 -10.34 -13.97 15.78
N GLY A 15 -9.52 -13.12 16.41
CA GLY A 15 -8.94 -13.38 17.72
C GLY A 15 -9.94 -13.01 18.81
N PRO A 16 -10.37 -13.94 19.68
CA PRO A 16 -11.43 -13.65 20.67
C PRO A 16 -11.01 -12.62 21.73
N GLY A 17 -9.71 -12.41 21.92
CA GLY A 17 -9.18 -11.38 22.80
C GLY A 17 -9.08 -9.99 22.17
N ASN A 18 -9.13 -9.87 20.84
CA ASN A 18 -9.07 -8.61 20.11
C ASN A 18 -9.49 -8.82 18.64
N GLU A 19 -10.74 -8.50 18.30
CA GLU A 19 -11.26 -8.55 16.93
C GLU A 19 -11.07 -7.20 16.23
N VAL A 20 -9.81 -6.83 16.00
CA VAL A 20 -9.49 -5.54 15.39
C VAL A 20 -10.05 -5.47 13.96
N ARG A 21 -10.81 -4.40 13.67
CA ARG A 21 -11.33 -4.08 12.34
C ARG A 21 -10.44 -3.03 11.69
N PHE A 22 -9.91 -3.36 10.52
CA PHE A 22 -9.09 -2.45 9.73
C PHE A 22 -9.83 -1.96 8.47
N TRP A 23 -9.58 -0.70 8.13
CA TRP A 23 -9.86 -0.16 6.81
C TRP A 23 -8.78 -0.67 5.84
N VAL A 24 -9.16 -1.07 4.63
CA VAL A 24 -8.19 -1.43 3.58
C VAL A 24 -7.66 -0.16 2.89
N GLU A 25 -6.34 -0.03 2.75
CA GLU A 25 -5.72 1.15 2.12
C GLU A 25 -4.94 0.87 0.84
N SER A 26 -4.56 -0.39 0.58
CA SER A 26 -4.07 -0.81 -0.73
C SER A 26 -4.19 -2.31 -0.91
N ARG A 27 -4.19 -2.75 -2.17
CA ARG A 27 -4.14 -4.15 -2.58
C ARG A 27 -3.04 -4.33 -3.61
N THR A 28 -2.06 -5.15 -3.29
CA THR A 28 -0.97 -5.49 -4.20
C THR A 28 -1.10 -6.94 -4.62
N ARG A 29 -1.23 -7.17 -5.92
CA ARG A 29 -1.19 -8.51 -6.52
C ARG A 29 0.19 -8.78 -7.07
N ILE A 30 0.85 -9.85 -6.61
CA ILE A 30 2.12 -10.33 -7.16
C ILE A 30 1.84 -11.56 -8.00
N ILE A 31 2.35 -11.55 -9.23
CA ILE A 31 2.15 -12.58 -10.24
C ILE A 31 3.52 -13.10 -10.66
N ASP A 32 3.70 -14.41 -10.59
CA ASP A 32 4.83 -15.13 -11.13
C ASP A 32 4.40 -15.77 -12.46
N GLU A 33 4.91 -15.25 -13.56
CA GLU A 33 4.52 -15.68 -14.91
C GLU A 33 5.16 -17.01 -15.32
N GLU A 34 6.23 -17.44 -14.64
CA GLU A 34 6.83 -18.75 -14.88
C GLU A 34 5.97 -19.86 -14.28
N THR A 35 5.46 -19.64 -13.05
CA THR A 35 4.66 -20.66 -12.35
C THR A 35 3.15 -20.46 -12.53
N GLY A 36 2.71 -19.30 -13.03
CA GLY A 36 1.30 -18.90 -13.10
C GLY A 36 0.69 -18.56 -11.74
N LYS A 37 1.48 -18.52 -10.66
CA LYS A 37 0.99 -18.22 -9.32
C LYS A 37 0.68 -16.74 -9.16
N CYS A 38 -0.37 -16.46 -8.40
CA CYS A 38 -0.82 -15.11 -8.12
C CYS A 38 -1.21 -15.00 -6.64
N LYS A 39 -0.71 -13.99 -5.93
CA LYS A 39 -1.01 -13.75 -4.51
C LYS A 39 -1.33 -12.28 -4.27
N ASP A 40 -2.42 -12.04 -3.56
CA ASP A 40 -2.86 -10.71 -3.16
C ASP A 40 -2.42 -10.39 -1.73
N TYR A 41 -1.97 -9.16 -1.54
CA TYR A 41 -1.54 -8.60 -0.26
C TYR A 41 -2.36 -7.36 0.03
N ILE A 42 -3.08 -7.37 1.15
CA ILE A 42 -4.02 -6.32 1.56
C ILE A 42 -3.38 -5.49 2.66
N GLN A 43 -3.03 -4.24 2.36
CA GLN A 43 -2.55 -3.30 3.35
C GLN A 43 -3.74 -2.68 4.08
N ALA A 44 -3.68 -2.70 5.41
CA ALA A 44 -4.63 -2.02 6.27
C ALA A 44 -4.22 -0.57 6.57
N GLY A 45 -5.18 0.20 7.08
CA GLY A 45 -4.93 1.52 7.65
C GLY A 45 -3.99 1.42 8.86
N SER A 46 -3.08 2.39 8.95
CA SER A 46 -2.13 2.49 10.05
C SER A 46 -2.84 2.87 11.36
N CYS A 47 -2.45 2.26 12.46
CA CYS A 47 -2.87 2.62 13.81
C CYS A 47 -1.66 2.89 14.71
N LYS A 48 -1.90 3.06 16.02
CA LYS A 48 -0.88 3.42 17.01
C LYS A 48 -0.73 2.31 18.03
N SER A 49 0.45 2.22 18.63
CA SER A 49 0.67 1.29 19.73
C SER A 49 -0.10 1.71 20.97
N GLU A 50 -0.84 0.76 21.53
CA GLU A 50 -1.78 1.00 22.62
C GLU A 50 -1.89 -0.19 23.59
N ASN A 51 -2.32 0.11 24.81
CA ASN A 51 -2.84 -0.82 25.80
C ASN A 51 -4.32 -1.11 25.47
N THR A 52 -4.55 -1.96 24.46
CA THR A 52 -5.91 -2.29 24.01
C THR A 52 -6.78 -2.75 25.20
N PHE A 53 -7.96 -2.14 25.33
CA PHE A 53 -8.95 -2.36 26.42
C PHE A 53 -8.58 -1.87 27.82
N ALA A 54 -7.50 -1.10 28.00
CA ALA A 54 -7.25 -0.42 29.27
C ALA A 54 -8.35 0.63 29.60
N GLU A 55 -8.54 0.94 30.89
CA GLU A 55 -9.54 1.94 31.32
C GLU A 55 -9.16 3.39 30.92
N LYS A 56 -7.86 3.70 30.92
CA LYS A 56 -7.27 5.01 30.59
C LYS A 56 -5.82 4.85 30.17
N ASN A 57 -5.21 5.92 29.65
CA ASN A 57 -3.82 5.94 29.15
C ASN A 57 -3.59 4.87 28.06
N LEU A 58 -4.48 4.89 27.06
CA LEU A 58 -4.51 3.88 26.01
C LEU A 58 -3.22 3.86 25.20
N PHE A 59 -2.66 5.02 24.85
CA PHE A 59 -1.45 5.06 24.03
C PHE A 59 -0.17 4.86 24.84
N ASN A 60 0.75 4.11 24.26
CA ASN A 60 2.09 3.94 24.82
C ASN A 60 2.87 5.25 24.74
N GLN A 61 3.69 5.55 25.76
CA GLN A 61 4.57 6.72 25.76
C GLN A 61 5.66 6.62 24.68
N ASP A 62 6.32 5.46 24.56
CA ASP A 62 7.16 5.11 23.39
C ASP A 62 6.23 4.59 22.27
N ASN A 63 5.51 5.53 21.66
CA ASN A 63 4.52 5.21 20.62
C ASN A 63 5.18 4.90 19.28
N TYR A 64 4.47 4.16 18.43
CA TYR A 64 4.94 3.85 17.08
C TYR A 64 3.77 3.65 16.13
N ASP A 65 4.00 3.88 14.84
CA ASP A 65 3.03 3.52 13.80
C ASP A 65 2.98 2.00 13.67
N PHE A 66 1.79 1.44 13.64
CA PHE A 66 1.53 0.03 13.47
C PHE A 66 0.73 -0.16 12.17
N LEU A 67 1.33 -0.82 11.19
CA LEU A 67 0.71 -1.01 9.87
C LEU A 67 0.81 -2.48 9.46
N PRO A 68 -0.32 -3.23 9.42
CA PRO A 68 -0.32 -4.60 8.96
C PRO A 68 -0.61 -4.72 7.45
N VAL A 69 -0.01 -5.73 6.83
CA VAL A 69 -0.33 -6.20 5.48
C VAL A 69 -0.66 -7.68 5.56
N PHE A 70 -1.77 -8.11 4.99
CA PHE A 70 -2.22 -9.50 5.05
C PHE A 70 -2.11 -10.16 3.68
N GLY A 71 -1.33 -11.24 3.60
CA GLY A 71 -1.27 -12.12 2.43
C GLY A 71 -2.04 -13.43 2.65
N PRO A 72 -2.00 -14.36 1.68
CA PRO A 72 -2.71 -15.63 1.79
C PRO A 72 -2.09 -16.59 2.81
N ASP A 73 -0.76 -16.63 2.90
CA ASP A 73 -0.02 -17.54 3.78
C ASP A 73 0.66 -16.79 4.93
N ASP A 74 1.37 -15.72 4.57
CA ASP A 74 2.10 -14.85 5.48
C ASP A 74 1.55 -13.42 5.40
N GLY A 75 1.66 -12.67 6.49
CA GLY A 75 1.46 -11.23 6.54
C GLY A 75 2.71 -10.51 7.05
N ILE A 76 2.61 -9.18 7.07
CA ILE A 76 3.65 -8.26 7.52
C ILE A 76 3.07 -7.38 8.61
N ILE A 77 3.86 -7.08 9.62
CA ILE A 77 3.60 -6.00 10.56
C ILE A 77 4.77 -5.04 10.47
N PHE A 78 4.48 -3.80 10.09
CA PHE A 78 5.42 -2.68 10.18
C PHE A 78 5.23 -1.94 11.51
N ARG A 79 6.34 -1.66 12.21
CA ARG A 79 6.40 -0.94 13.49
C ARG A 79 7.40 0.21 13.38
N ARG A 80 6.90 1.40 13.07
CA ARG A 80 7.76 2.57 12.84
C ARG A 80 7.94 3.36 14.13
N LYS A 81 9.10 3.20 14.76
CA LYS A 81 9.54 4.03 15.89
C LYS A 81 10.23 5.31 15.40
N ALA A 82 10.50 6.22 16.33
CA ALA A 82 11.26 7.44 16.04
C ALA A 82 12.75 7.19 15.68
N HIS A 83 13.27 6.00 15.97
CA HIS A 83 14.62 5.55 15.64
C HIS A 83 14.56 4.23 14.86
N LEU A 84 15.60 3.92 14.10
CA LEU A 84 15.72 2.63 13.42
C LEU A 84 15.79 1.50 14.45
N THR A 85 14.95 0.48 14.26
CA THR A 85 14.90 -0.73 15.07
C THR A 85 14.88 -1.94 14.16
N SER A 86 15.51 -3.04 14.59
CA SER A 86 15.43 -4.34 13.91
C SER A 86 14.01 -4.92 13.89
N GLU A 87 13.12 -4.44 14.77
CA GLU A 87 11.72 -4.87 14.89
C GLU A 87 10.79 -4.15 13.90
N TYR A 88 11.33 -3.28 13.05
CA TYR A 88 10.56 -2.47 12.11
C TYR A 88 9.63 -3.32 11.23
N LYS A 89 10.11 -4.46 10.73
CA LYS A 89 9.34 -5.32 9.84
C LYS A 89 9.35 -6.75 10.37
N SER A 90 8.17 -7.31 10.62
CA SER A 90 8.01 -8.74 10.95
C SER A 90 7.14 -9.42 9.89
N CYS A 91 7.61 -10.54 9.35
CA CYS A 91 6.85 -11.40 8.44
C CYS A 91 6.43 -12.68 9.18
N LEU A 92 5.13 -12.91 9.33
CA LEU A 92 4.59 -13.99 10.17
C LEU A 92 3.49 -14.76 9.41
N PRO A 93 3.24 -16.04 9.75
CA PRO A 93 2.08 -16.76 9.23
C PRO A 93 0.78 -16.01 9.54
N VAL A 94 -0.10 -15.82 8.56
CA VAL A 94 -1.30 -14.98 8.72
C VAL A 94 -2.26 -15.51 9.78
N LYS A 95 -2.27 -16.83 10.00
CA LYS A 95 -3.05 -17.49 11.07
C LYS A 95 -2.62 -17.07 12.48
N GLU A 96 -1.37 -16.63 12.65
CA GLU A 96 -0.84 -16.14 13.93
C GLU A 96 -1.17 -14.65 14.14
N MET A 97 -1.56 -13.94 13.08
CA MET A 97 -2.05 -12.57 13.14
C MET A 97 -3.54 -12.61 13.48
N TRP A 98 -3.92 -12.30 14.73
CA TRP A 98 -5.31 -12.29 15.21
C TRP A 98 -6.14 -13.53 14.83
N ASN A 99 -5.56 -14.73 14.86
CA ASN A 99 -6.25 -15.98 14.49
C ASN A 99 -6.80 -15.96 13.04
N GLY A 100 -6.11 -15.27 12.14
CA GLY A 100 -6.55 -15.02 10.77
C GLY A 100 -7.57 -13.89 10.63
N GLN A 101 -7.98 -13.61 9.39
CA GLN A 101 -8.83 -12.47 9.04
C GLN A 101 -10.06 -12.92 8.29
N LYS A 102 -11.17 -12.21 8.52
CA LYS A 102 -12.33 -12.21 7.63
C LYS A 102 -12.29 -10.95 6.77
N TYR A 103 -12.37 -11.16 5.45
CA TYR A 103 -12.29 -10.09 4.46
C TYR A 103 -13.68 -9.66 4.02
N HIS A 104 -13.91 -8.35 3.94
CA HIS A 104 -15.07 -7.73 3.33
C HIS A 104 -14.57 -6.73 2.29
N LEU A 105 -14.24 -7.23 1.11
CA LEU A 105 -13.73 -6.42 0.00
C LEU A 105 -14.86 -6.22 -1.00
N ILE A 106 -15.23 -4.97 -1.24
CA ILE A 106 -16.31 -4.61 -2.16
C ILE A 106 -15.66 -4.13 -3.46
N GLU A 107 -15.96 -4.82 -4.57
CA GLU A 107 -15.60 -4.35 -5.90
C GLU A 107 -16.50 -3.17 -6.31
N GLY A 108 -15.95 -2.24 -7.09
CA GLY A 108 -16.72 -1.14 -7.66
C GLY A 108 -17.85 -1.67 -8.56
N GLN A 109 -19.06 -1.16 -8.38
CA GLN A 109 -20.22 -1.59 -9.18
C GLN A 109 -20.26 -0.90 -10.54
N GLU A 110 -19.99 0.42 -10.55
CA GLU A 110 -19.89 1.23 -11.74
C GLU A 110 -18.48 1.80 -11.82
N ILE A 111 -17.68 1.25 -12.73
CA ILE A 111 -16.27 1.59 -12.89
C ILE A 111 -16.08 2.30 -14.22
N LYS A 112 -15.46 3.48 -14.19
CA LYS A 112 -15.09 4.23 -15.38
C LYS A 112 -13.60 4.49 -15.40
N GLU A 113 -12.92 3.95 -16.41
CA GLU A 113 -11.50 4.26 -16.65
C GLU A 113 -11.33 5.71 -17.14
N LEU A 114 -10.36 6.41 -16.56
CA LEU A 114 -10.05 7.81 -16.78
C LEU A 114 -8.86 7.94 -17.74
N THR A 115 -9.10 7.70 -19.02
CA THR A 115 -8.06 7.53 -20.06
C THR A 115 -7.40 8.82 -20.55
N SER A 116 -7.76 9.99 -20.02
CA SER A 116 -7.17 11.28 -20.41
C SER A 116 -7.06 12.25 -19.24
N ASN A 117 -6.14 13.22 -19.35
CA ASN A 117 -6.02 14.29 -18.35
C ASN A 117 -7.35 15.04 -18.12
N ARG A 118 -8.16 15.21 -19.18
CA ARG A 118 -9.46 15.86 -19.08
C ARG A 118 -10.42 15.05 -18.22
N THR A 119 -10.52 13.74 -18.45
CA THR A 119 -11.43 12.84 -17.69
C THR A 119 -10.98 12.69 -16.24
N VAL A 120 -9.67 12.63 -15.98
CA VAL A 120 -9.13 12.60 -14.62
C VAL A 120 -9.55 13.85 -13.86
N ARG A 121 -9.25 15.03 -14.41
CA ARG A 121 -9.60 16.31 -13.79
C ARG A 121 -11.10 16.50 -13.58
N GLN A 122 -11.92 16.10 -14.55
CA GLN A 122 -13.38 16.18 -14.42
C GLN A 122 -13.89 15.35 -13.26
N SER A 123 -13.36 14.13 -13.09
CA SER A 123 -13.74 13.25 -11.98
C SER A 123 -13.27 13.83 -10.64
N THR A 124 -12.07 14.40 -10.60
CA THR A 124 -11.58 15.14 -9.42
C THR A 124 -12.52 16.29 -9.03
N TYR A 125 -12.97 17.10 -9.98
CA TYR A 125 -13.86 18.24 -9.69
C TYR A 125 -15.28 17.83 -9.31
N LYS A 126 -15.67 16.59 -9.58
CA LYS A 126 -16.94 16.00 -9.12
C LYS A 126 -16.83 15.35 -7.75
N PHE A 127 -15.62 15.23 -7.21
CA PHE A 127 -15.33 14.44 -6.01
C PHE A 127 -15.69 12.96 -6.19
N ASP A 128 -15.59 12.44 -7.41
CA ASP A 128 -15.72 11.02 -7.65
C ASP A 128 -14.58 10.29 -6.89
N PRO A 129 -14.84 9.18 -6.18
CA PRO A 129 -13.78 8.33 -5.65
C PRO A 129 -12.91 7.80 -6.80
N ILE A 130 -11.59 8.04 -6.71
CA ILE A 130 -10.62 7.59 -7.73
C ILE A 130 -9.71 6.52 -7.15
N VAL A 131 -9.50 5.45 -7.90
CA VAL A 131 -8.58 4.35 -7.59
C VAL A 131 -7.50 4.29 -8.67
N SER A 132 -6.24 4.12 -8.27
CA SER A 132 -5.14 3.85 -9.18
C SER A 132 -4.83 2.36 -9.22
N GLN A 133 -4.35 1.90 -10.38
CA GLN A 133 -3.62 0.64 -10.54
C GLN A 133 -2.31 0.96 -11.24
N THR A 134 -1.20 0.70 -10.56
CA THR A 134 0.15 0.80 -11.12
C THR A 134 0.70 -0.61 -11.31
N GLU A 135 0.89 -1.01 -12.56
CA GLU A 135 1.43 -2.31 -12.91
C GLU A 135 2.92 -2.19 -13.25
N ILE A 136 3.75 -2.99 -12.60
CA ILE A 136 5.20 -3.07 -12.82
C ILE A 136 5.61 -4.50 -13.17
N TRP A 137 6.64 -4.64 -14.00
CA TRP A 137 7.11 -5.95 -14.48
C TRP A 137 8.63 -6.01 -14.53
N ASN A 138 9.17 -7.17 -14.15
CA ASN A 138 10.58 -7.47 -14.30
C ASN A 138 10.77 -8.62 -15.29
N GLN A 139 11.29 -8.29 -16.48
CA GLN A 139 11.47 -9.25 -17.57
C GLN A 139 12.42 -10.40 -17.22
N LYS A 140 13.41 -10.18 -16.33
CA LYS A 140 14.44 -11.16 -15.96
C LYS A 140 13.89 -12.19 -14.97
N THR A 141 13.15 -11.75 -13.98
CA THR A 141 12.56 -12.63 -12.95
C THR A 141 11.20 -13.17 -13.34
N LYS A 142 10.57 -12.61 -14.40
CA LYS A 142 9.19 -12.92 -14.82
C LYS A 142 8.17 -12.65 -13.72
N LEU A 143 8.51 -11.75 -12.80
CA LEU A 143 7.61 -11.27 -11.77
C LEU A 143 6.92 -10.01 -12.25
N ARG A 144 5.62 -9.94 -11.99
CA ARG A 144 4.75 -8.80 -12.27
C ARG A 144 4.01 -8.43 -10.99
N ALA A 145 3.73 -7.14 -10.79
CA ALA A 145 2.87 -6.72 -9.71
C ALA A 145 1.87 -5.66 -10.17
N ILE A 146 0.65 -5.73 -9.65
CA ILE A 146 -0.38 -4.70 -9.81
C ILE A 146 -0.63 -4.11 -8.42
N ILE A 147 -0.29 -2.84 -8.24
CA ILE A 147 -0.46 -2.12 -6.99
C ILE A 147 -1.69 -1.23 -7.13
N GLU A 148 -2.73 -1.53 -6.37
CA GLU A 148 -3.99 -0.80 -6.38
C GLU A 148 -4.17 -0.02 -5.08
N CYS A 149 -4.60 1.24 -5.15
CA CYS A 149 -4.88 2.05 -3.97
C CYS A 149 -5.86 3.20 -4.29
N PRO A 150 -6.58 3.73 -3.30
CA PRO A 150 -7.36 4.94 -3.48
C PRO A 150 -6.40 6.12 -3.70
N VAL A 151 -6.74 7.00 -4.64
CA VAL A 151 -5.97 8.22 -4.88
C VAL A 151 -6.30 9.23 -3.79
N LYS A 152 -5.44 9.31 -2.77
CA LYS A 152 -5.61 10.22 -1.63
C LYS A 152 -5.20 11.67 -1.95
N THR A 153 -4.25 11.86 -2.86
CA THR A 153 -3.81 13.20 -3.30
C THR A 153 -3.71 13.24 -4.82
N LEU A 154 -4.32 14.26 -5.43
CA LEU A 154 -4.29 14.50 -6.87
C LEU A 154 -4.22 16.00 -7.14
N ASN A 155 -3.13 16.42 -7.76
CA ASN A 155 -2.92 17.79 -8.22
C ASN A 155 -3.49 17.96 -9.63
N THR A 156 -4.21 19.07 -9.89
CA THR A 156 -4.66 19.41 -11.25
C THR A 156 -4.12 20.75 -11.70
N ASN A 157 -3.71 20.86 -12.95
CA ASN A 157 -3.37 22.12 -13.59
C ASN A 157 -4.38 22.42 -14.70
N ARG A 158 -5.26 23.41 -14.47
CA ARG A 158 -6.32 23.76 -15.43
C ARG A 158 -5.79 24.38 -16.71
N LYS A 159 -4.76 25.22 -16.61
CA LYS A 159 -4.18 25.96 -17.73
C LYS A 159 -3.50 25.02 -18.73
N SER A 160 -2.72 24.07 -18.21
CA SER A 160 -1.92 23.16 -19.03
C SER A 160 -2.56 21.78 -19.24
N ASN A 161 -3.76 21.57 -18.68
CA ASN A 161 -4.48 20.29 -18.74
C ASN A 161 -3.64 19.10 -18.25
N PHE A 162 -3.02 19.23 -17.08
CA PHE A 162 -2.28 18.15 -16.43
C PHE A 162 -2.97 17.69 -15.14
N TYR A 163 -2.66 16.46 -14.75
CA TYR A 163 -2.86 15.94 -13.41
C TYR A 163 -1.54 15.36 -12.91
N GLN A 164 -1.42 15.14 -11.60
CA GLN A 164 -0.39 14.30 -11.01
C GLN A 164 -0.96 13.69 -9.74
N ILE A 165 -0.82 12.39 -9.58
CA ILE A 165 -1.12 11.74 -8.31
C ILE A 165 0.16 11.63 -7.48
N ASP A 166 -0.02 11.63 -6.16
CA ASP A 166 0.99 11.25 -5.18
C ASP A 166 0.24 10.59 -4.03
N THR A 167 0.40 9.28 -3.87
CA THR A 167 -0.38 8.58 -2.86
C THR A 167 0.39 7.42 -2.24
N GLY A 168 0.05 7.15 -0.99
CA GLY A 168 0.71 6.13 -0.19
C GLY A 168 0.34 6.25 1.29
N PRO A 169 0.93 5.41 2.14
CA PRO A 169 1.85 4.34 1.74
C PRO A 169 1.14 3.21 0.98
N ILE A 170 1.86 2.52 0.12
CA ILE A 170 1.47 1.31 -0.62
C ILE A 170 2.44 0.16 -0.29
N ALA A 171 1.96 -1.07 -0.41
CA ALA A 171 2.79 -2.28 -0.34
C ALA A 171 3.50 -2.51 -1.69
N LEU A 172 4.72 -2.01 -1.85
CA LEU A 172 5.53 -2.14 -3.06
C LEU A 172 6.44 -3.39 -2.98
N PRO A 173 6.27 -4.39 -3.86
CA PRO A 173 7.16 -5.56 -3.88
C PRO A 173 8.44 -5.30 -4.68
N ASP A 174 9.59 -5.70 -4.14
CA ASP A 174 10.82 -5.81 -4.92
C ASP A 174 10.74 -7.01 -5.87
N LEU A 175 10.72 -6.74 -7.17
CA LEU A 175 10.66 -7.75 -8.24
C LEU A 175 12.03 -8.11 -8.83
N SER A 176 13.12 -7.52 -8.32
CA SER A 176 14.48 -7.67 -8.86
C SER A 176 15.08 -9.08 -8.70
N LYS A 177 14.52 -9.87 -7.77
CA LYS A 177 14.91 -11.25 -7.49
C LYS A 177 13.73 -12.05 -6.94
N HIS A 178 13.88 -13.36 -6.94
CA HIS A 178 12.95 -14.27 -6.27
C HIS A 178 13.27 -14.34 -4.78
N TYR A 179 12.29 -13.99 -3.96
CA TYR A 179 12.35 -14.13 -2.50
C TYR A 179 11.73 -15.47 -2.08
N PRO A 180 12.20 -16.10 -0.99
CA PRO A 180 11.60 -17.33 -0.47
C PRO A 180 10.10 -17.19 -0.20
N ARG A 181 9.66 -16.03 0.29
CA ARG A 181 8.25 -15.65 0.43
C ARG A 181 8.08 -14.24 -0.14
N TYR A 182 6.98 -13.95 -0.84
CA TYR A 182 6.80 -12.61 -1.40
C TYR A 182 6.64 -11.52 -0.32
N VAL A 183 6.15 -11.85 0.89
CA VAL A 183 6.12 -10.87 2.01
C VAL A 183 7.50 -10.29 2.33
N ASP A 184 8.57 -11.05 2.08
CA ASP A 184 9.93 -10.62 2.33
C ASP A 184 10.36 -9.52 1.34
N SER A 185 9.75 -9.47 0.14
CA SER A 185 10.05 -8.45 -0.89
C SER A 185 9.28 -7.13 -0.72
N ILE A 186 8.19 -7.13 0.05
CA ILE A 186 7.31 -5.97 0.18
C ILE A 186 7.91 -4.89 1.08
N GLN A 187 7.90 -3.66 0.61
CA GLN A 187 8.32 -2.44 1.30
C GLN A 187 7.18 -1.42 1.28
N LEU A 188 7.22 -0.43 2.18
CA LEU A 188 6.31 0.70 2.13
C LEU A 188 6.86 1.78 1.20
N ALA A 189 6.02 2.31 0.32
CA ALA A 189 6.39 3.39 -0.57
C ALA A 189 5.23 4.36 -0.80
N PHE A 190 5.53 5.56 -1.28
CA PHE A 190 4.56 6.40 -1.98
C PHE A 190 4.78 6.24 -3.48
N VAL A 191 3.72 6.37 -4.27
CA VAL A 191 3.74 6.32 -5.73
C VAL A 191 3.26 7.66 -6.30
N ALA A 192 3.97 8.14 -7.32
CA ALA A 192 3.60 9.33 -8.07
C ALA A 192 3.68 9.06 -9.58
N PHE A 193 2.69 9.57 -10.32
CA PHE A 193 2.72 9.59 -11.78
C PHE A 193 1.74 10.64 -12.33
N ASN A 194 1.98 11.05 -13.56
CA ASN A 194 1.14 11.98 -14.32
C ASN A 194 0.89 11.52 -15.78
N VAL A 195 1.43 10.37 -16.15
CA VAL A 195 1.36 9.74 -17.47
C VAL A 195 1.27 8.21 -17.29
N PRO A 196 0.83 7.46 -18.32
CA PRO A 196 0.52 6.04 -18.15
C PRO A 196 1.73 5.10 -18.11
N ASP A 197 2.92 5.53 -18.54
CA ASP A 197 4.03 4.65 -18.95
C ASP A 197 5.16 4.52 -17.91
N PHE A 198 5.15 5.32 -16.85
CA PHE A 198 6.12 5.21 -15.75
C PHE A 198 5.51 5.59 -14.41
N ALA A 199 6.10 5.12 -13.33
CA ALA A 199 5.79 5.57 -11.98
C ALA A 199 7.09 5.85 -11.21
N ASP A 200 7.08 6.95 -10.46
CA ASP A 200 8.08 7.24 -9.45
C ASP A 200 7.61 6.73 -8.09
N PHE A 201 8.55 6.20 -7.33
CA PHE A 201 8.35 5.73 -5.99
C PHE A 201 9.36 6.40 -5.06
N VAL A 202 8.91 6.69 -3.85
CA VAL A 202 9.81 6.96 -2.74
C VAL A 202 9.55 5.90 -1.67
N ILE A 203 10.58 5.13 -1.35
CA ILE A 203 10.52 3.96 -0.48
C ILE A 203 10.98 4.35 0.92
N GLU A 204 10.28 3.85 1.94
CA GLU A 204 10.68 4.01 3.33
C GLU A 204 11.92 3.16 3.63
N SER A 205 13.05 3.84 3.86
CA SER A 205 14.37 3.21 4.03
C SER A 205 15.14 3.83 5.20
N PRO A 206 16.09 3.09 5.80
CA PRO A 206 17.04 3.63 6.78
C PRO A 206 17.76 4.85 6.22
N THR A 207 17.73 5.95 6.97
CA THR A 207 18.24 7.26 6.55
C THR A 207 18.99 7.92 7.71
N PRO A 208 20.24 8.36 7.53
CA PRO A 208 20.99 9.11 8.54
C PRO A 208 20.30 10.40 8.98
N VAL A 209 20.48 10.79 10.24
CA VAL A 209 20.03 12.08 10.78
C VAL A 209 21.21 13.03 10.91
N GLY A 210 21.22 14.09 10.09
CA GLY A 210 22.34 15.02 10.04
C GLY A 210 23.57 14.41 9.36
N GLU A 211 24.76 14.83 9.79
CA GLU A 211 26.04 14.33 9.24
C GLU A 211 26.51 13.02 9.90
N ASP A 212 25.88 12.61 11.01
CA ASP A 212 26.24 11.40 11.74
C ASP A 212 25.51 10.18 11.17
N GLU A 213 26.24 9.33 10.46
CA GLU A 213 25.71 8.11 9.86
C GLU A 213 25.32 7.02 10.87
N THR A 214 25.72 7.16 12.15
CA THR A 214 25.40 6.18 13.20
C THR A 214 23.97 6.29 13.71
N ILE A 215 23.34 7.46 13.58
CA ILE A 215 21.95 7.70 13.98
C ILE A 215 21.06 7.64 12.74
N GLN A 216 20.25 6.59 12.65
CA GLN A 216 19.35 6.39 11.51
C GLN A 216 17.89 6.34 11.95
N VAL A 217 17.03 6.83 11.06
CA VAL A 217 15.57 6.75 11.15
C VAL A 217 15.01 6.12 9.88
N LEU A 218 13.75 5.72 9.92
CA LEU A 218 13.03 5.36 8.70
C LEU A 218 12.41 6.62 8.09
N HIS A 219 12.79 6.88 6.85
CA HIS A 219 12.29 8.00 6.06
C HIS A 219 12.01 7.56 4.64
N TYR A 220 11.04 8.19 4.00
CA TYR A 220 10.79 8.04 2.57
C TYR A 220 11.88 8.80 1.83
N SER A 221 13.00 8.11 1.53
CA SER A 221 14.22 8.72 1.00
C SER A 221 14.81 7.97 -0.20
N GLN A 222 14.53 6.68 -0.34
CA GLN A 222 15.03 5.89 -1.46
C GLN A 222 14.13 6.10 -2.67
N LEU A 223 14.64 6.81 -3.68
CA LEU A 223 13.94 7.05 -4.93
C LEU A 223 14.07 5.84 -5.87
N LEU A 224 12.98 5.51 -6.55
CA LEU A 224 12.94 4.46 -7.56
C LEU A 224 11.99 4.88 -8.68
N THR A 225 12.47 4.91 -9.92
CA THR A 225 11.64 5.09 -11.12
C THR A 225 11.54 3.77 -11.86
N LEU A 226 10.33 3.35 -12.24
CA LEU A 226 10.10 2.15 -13.02
C LEU A 226 9.23 2.44 -14.25
N PRO A 227 9.49 1.79 -15.40
CA PRO A 227 8.46 1.60 -16.42
C PRO A 227 7.24 0.93 -15.79
N ALA A 228 6.06 1.44 -16.09
CA ALA A 228 4.81 0.97 -15.51
C ALA A 228 3.65 1.09 -16.50
N GLU A 229 2.56 0.40 -16.21
CA GLU A 229 1.26 0.68 -16.81
C GLU A 229 0.33 1.23 -15.72
N ASN A 230 0.11 2.56 -15.75
CA ASN A 230 -0.77 3.24 -14.80
C ASN A 230 -2.17 3.41 -15.37
N ARG A 231 -3.17 3.01 -14.57
CA ARG A 231 -4.58 3.17 -14.87
C ARG A 231 -5.27 3.88 -13.71
N LEU A 232 -6.22 4.75 -14.02
CA LEU A 232 -7.05 5.47 -13.05
C LEU A 232 -8.51 5.15 -13.31
N TYR A 233 -9.26 4.88 -12.25
CA TYR A 233 -10.68 4.52 -12.31
C TYR A 233 -11.48 5.42 -11.39
N ALA A 234 -12.55 6.02 -11.90
CA ALA A 234 -13.60 6.57 -11.05
C ALA A 234 -14.57 5.44 -10.66
N ILE A 235 -14.92 5.39 -9.38
CA ILE A 235 -15.88 4.43 -8.82
C ILE A 235 -17.15 5.21 -8.47
N CYS A 236 -18.24 4.97 -9.20
CA CYS A 236 -19.53 5.55 -8.82
C CYS A 236 -20.10 4.73 -7.65
N VAL A 237 -20.59 5.43 -6.63
CA VAL A 237 -21.16 4.86 -5.40
C VAL A 237 -22.67 4.91 -5.45
#